data_AF-A0A5N7ACL7-F1
#
_entry.id   AF-A0A5N7ACL7-F1
#
_cell.length_a   1.000
_cell.length_b   1.000
_cell.length_c   1.000
_cell.angle_alpha   90.00
_cell.angle_beta   90.00
_cell.angle_gamma   90.00
#
_symmetry.space_group_name_H-M   'P 1'
#
loop_
_entity.id
_entity.type
_entity.pdbx_description
1 polymer ?
#
loop_
_entity_poly.entity_id
_entity_poly.type
_entity_poly.pdbx_seq_one_letter_code
_entity_poly.pdbx_strand_id
1 'polypeptide(L)'
;MAMLTAHVQYESETRQYMHVDWPRQADYIKYMLSDAVQMDGLMAQTREEIMVARQAGVSYIVVFLNKCDMVDNEDQHELVELEVRGLLTSYGFPGDNLPIIKGSAKQVLEGGSDGSELGEHAIIRLVEALGRYIPVPAPTVDHPFLMPVEDVFSVPGRGVIRVGDEVDIVGFGAVVRTTCTGVEMFRNVRMYTDFKGQVYLLNREEGGRHAPIFNNYQAQFFICMTDVTGSITSLEGMEMVMPGDSWSITVKLVAPMAIKEGLHFAISEGGRTVGRGIVTSTLE
;
A
#
# COMPACT_ATOMS: atom_id res chain seq x y z
N MET A 1 4.84 -15.51 -3.23
CA MET A 1 3.72 -14.82 -2.58
C MET A 1 4.06 -13.35 -2.66
N ALA A 2 3.51 -12.63 -3.64
CA ALA A 2 3.77 -11.19 -3.77
C ALA A 2 3.15 -10.52 -2.54
N MET A 3 3.99 -10.03 -1.63
CA MET A 3 3.50 -9.22 -0.52
C MET A 3 3.19 -7.84 -1.08
N LEU A 4 1.92 -7.47 -1.02
CA LEU A 4 1.40 -6.16 -1.41
C LEU A 4 1.77 -5.14 -0.35
N THR A 5 1.99 -3.89 -0.76
CA THR A 5 1.99 -2.75 0.17
C THR A 5 0.65 -2.72 0.90
N ALA A 6 0.66 -2.68 2.24
CA ALA A 6 -0.56 -2.62 3.02
C ALA A 6 -0.84 -1.17 3.44
N HIS A 7 -2.06 -0.72 3.23
CA HIS A 7 -2.50 0.60 3.69
C HIS A 7 -3.29 0.45 4.98
N VAL A 8 -2.79 1.03 6.07
CA VAL A 8 -3.42 1.00 7.39
C VAL A 8 -3.71 2.43 7.84
N GLN A 9 -4.82 2.62 8.54
CA GLN A 9 -5.19 3.90 9.12
C GLN A 9 -5.14 3.83 10.64
N TYR A 10 -4.64 4.90 11.25
CA TYR A 10 -4.75 5.13 12.68
C TYR A 10 -4.72 6.63 12.96
N GLU A 11 -5.03 7.00 14.19
CA GLU A 11 -5.07 8.39 14.61
C GLU A 11 -4.40 8.59 15.96
N SER A 12 -3.86 9.79 16.13
CA SER A 12 -3.56 10.35 17.44
C SER A 12 -4.62 11.39 17.79
N GLU A 13 -4.55 11.96 18.99
CA GLU A 13 -5.43 13.06 19.40
C GLU A 13 -5.40 14.27 18.46
N THR A 14 -4.31 14.44 17.70
CA THR A 14 -4.06 15.65 16.90
C THR A 14 -4.04 15.41 15.40
N ARG A 15 -3.90 14.16 14.94
CA ARG A 15 -3.64 13.84 13.53
C ARG A 15 -4.15 12.48 13.14
N GLN A 16 -4.43 12.33 11.85
CA GLN A 16 -4.85 11.08 11.26
C GLN A 16 -3.82 10.65 10.23
N TYR A 17 -3.42 9.39 10.31
CA TYR A 17 -2.31 8.82 9.57
C TYR A 17 -2.83 7.81 8.56
N MET A 18 -2.35 7.95 7.32
CA MET A 18 -2.35 6.88 6.33
C MET A 18 -0.96 6.26 6.36
N HIS A 19 -0.85 5.06 6.93
CA HIS A 19 0.39 4.31 6.99
C HIS A 19 0.45 3.35 5.80
N VAL A 20 1.55 3.39 5.06
CA VAL A 20 1.83 2.43 4.00
C VAL A 20 2.93 1.52 4.52
N ASP A 21 2.61 0.26 4.75
CA ASP A 21 3.57 -0.77 5.12
C ASP A 21 4.19 -1.32 3.84
N TRP A 22 5.51 -1.11 3.72
CA TRP A 22 6.27 -1.52 2.55
C TRP A 22 6.86 -2.90 2.79
N PRO A 23 6.62 -3.87 1.89
CA PRO A 23 7.19 -5.20 2.05
C PRO A 23 8.72 -5.12 1.96
N ARG A 24 9.38 -5.82 2.87
CA ARG A 24 10.84 -5.96 2.85
C ARG A 24 11.25 -6.94 1.76
N GLN A 25 11.48 -6.47 0.54
CA GLN A 25 12.24 -7.26 -0.44
C GLN A 25 12.92 -6.39 -1.52
N ALA A 26 14.18 -6.73 -1.78
CA ALA A 26 15.05 -6.22 -2.85
C ALA A 26 14.44 -6.27 -4.27
N ASP A 27 13.27 -6.87 -4.46
CA ASP A 27 12.59 -6.98 -5.75
C ASP A 27 11.89 -5.68 -6.18
N TYR A 28 11.55 -4.77 -5.26
CA TYR A 28 11.02 -3.44 -5.63
C TYR A 28 12.13 -2.53 -6.17
N ILE A 29 13.37 -2.71 -5.70
CA ILE A 29 14.52 -1.86 -6.04
C ILE A 29 15.14 -2.27 -7.38
N LYS A 30 14.84 -3.48 -7.86
CA LYS A 30 15.28 -3.97 -9.18
C LYS A 30 14.74 -3.17 -10.36
N TYR A 31 13.72 -2.34 -10.16
CA TYR A 31 13.16 -1.44 -11.19
C TYR A 31 13.53 0.04 -11.02
N MET A 32 14.22 0.42 -9.94
CA MET A 32 14.60 1.82 -9.67
C MET A 32 16.09 2.11 -9.79
N LEU A 33 16.98 1.14 -9.53
CA LEU A 33 18.43 1.34 -9.67
C LEU A 33 19.10 0.04 -10.13
N SER A 34 19.31 -0.12 -11.44
CA SER A 34 20.25 -1.14 -11.93
C SER A 34 21.68 -0.65 -11.69
N ASP A 35 22.48 -1.49 -11.03
CA ASP A 35 23.92 -1.38 -10.82
C ASP A 35 24.38 -0.58 -9.59
N ALA A 36 24.33 -1.21 -8.40
CA ALA A 36 25.37 -1.03 -7.39
C ALA A 36 25.28 -2.05 -6.23
N VAL A 37 26.31 -2.91 -6.16
CA VAL A 37 26.98 -3.38 -4.93
C VAL A 37 26.33 -4.54 -4.15
N GLN A 38 26.93 -5.73 -4.28
CA GLN A 38 26.91 -6.79 -3.27
C GLN A 38 27.77 -6.37 -2.07
N MET A 39 27.19 -6.17 -0.89
CA MET A 39 27.91 -6.11 0.41
C MET A 39 27.01 -6.61 1.55
N ASP A 40 27.65 -7.14 2.60
CA ASP A 40 27.10 -7.93 3.73
C ASP A 40 25.95 -7.32 4.57
N GLY A 41 25.01 -8.20 4.97
CA GLY A 41 24.22 -8.12 6.21
C GLY A 41 23.04 -7.13 6.24
N LEU A 42 22.17 -7.26 7.28
CA LEU A 42 20.98 -6.43 7.53
C LEU A 42 21.22 -4.90 7.37
N MET A 43 22.45 -4.44 7.60
CA MET A 43 22.84 -3.03 7.46
C MET A 43 22.91 -2.55 6.00
N ALA A 44 23.25 -3.42 5.05
CA ALA A 44 23.26 -3.08 3.63
C ALA A 44 21.84 -2.75 3.12
N GLN A 45 20.84 -3.49 3.60
CA GLN A 45 19.44 -3.27 3.24
C GLN A 45 18.89 -1.96 3.83
N THR A 46 19.16 -1.68 5.12
CA THR A 46 18.79 -0.39 5.74
C THR A 46 19.38 0.81 4.99
N ARG A 47 20.63 0.68 4.52
CA ARG A 47 21.29 1.71 3.71
C ARG A 47 20.54 1.95 2.38
N GLU A 48 20.13 0.87 1.72
CA GLU A 48 19.40 0.94 0.45
C GLU A 48 18.03 1.62 0.63
N GLU A 49 17.29 1.25 1.68
CA GLU A 49 16.00 1.85 2.02
C GLU A 49 16.12 3.37 2.27
N ILE A 50 17.14 3.81 3.01
CA ILE A 50 17.39 5.24 3.27
C ILE A 50 17.73 5.98 1.97
N MET A 51 18.53 5.37 1.09
CA MET A 51 18.87 5.94 -0.20
C MET A 51 17.64 6.12 -1.10
N VAL A 52 16.80 5.09 -1.19
CA VAL A 52 15.55 5.13 -1.97
C VAL A 52 14.60 6.17 -1.39
N ALA A 53 14.42 6.22 -0.07
CA ALA A 53 13.60 7.23 0.59
C ALA A 53 14.07 8.66 0.24
N ARG A 54 15.40 8.88 0.23
CA ARG A 54 15.95 10.18 -0.16
C ARG A 54 15.66 10.53 -1.62
N GLN A 55 15.83 9.59 -2.54
CA GLN A 55 15.55 9.79 -3.96
C GLN A 55 14.06 10.00 -4.24
N ALA A 56 13.18 9.33 -3.48
CA ALA A 56 11.73 9.52 -3.52
C ALA A 56 11.26 10.86 -2.91
N GLY A 57 12.17 11.67 -2.35
CA GLY A 57 11.86 12.98 -1.80
C GLY A 57 11.31 12.96 -0.37
N VAL A 58 11.51 11.85 0.37
CA VAL A 58 11.15 11.78 1.80
C VAL A 58 11.94 12.85 2.55
N SER A 59 11.23 13.72 3.26
CA SER A 59 11.81 14.89 3.94
C SER A 59 12.14 14.63 5.42
N TYR A 60 11.40 13.73 6.07
CA TYR A 60 11.51 13.46 7.50
C TYR A 60 11.54 11.96 7.76
N ILE A 61 12.40 11.53 8.67
CA ILE A 61 12.52 10.13 9.11
C ILE A 61 12.41 10.10 10.63
N VAL A 62 11.59 9.18 11.15
CA VAL A 62 11.54 8.79 12.56
C VAL A 62 11.96 7.33 12.61
N VAL A 63 12.82 6.97 13.57
CA VAL A 63 13.36 5.61 13.69
C VAL A 63 12.74 4.90 14.89
N PHE A 64 12.35 3.65 14.68
CA PHE A 64 11.98 2.73 15.75
C PHE A 64 13.01 1.59 15.82
N LEU A 65 13.85 1.60 16.86
CA LEU A 65 14.77 0.51 17.18
C LEU A 65 13.95 -0.61 17.84
N ASN A 66 13.57 -1.58 17.03
CA ASN A 66 12.75 -2.71 17.44
C ASN A 66 13.60 -3.83 18.06
N LYS A 67 12.94 -4.74 18.80
CA LYS A 67 13.53 -5.91 19.47
C LYS A 67 14.50 -5.58 20.60
N CYS A 68 14.33 -4.44 21.25
CA CYS A 68 15.13 -4.07 22.43
C CYS A 68 14.88 -5.00 23.64
N ASP A 69 13.82 -5.82 23.61
CA ASP A 69 13.56 -6.87 24.59
C ASP A 69 14.52 -8.07 24.52
N MET A 70 15.23 -8.22 23.39
CA MET A 70 16.16 -9.32 23.14
C MET A 70 17.61 -8.94 23.42
N VAL A 71 17.86 -7.70 23.88
CA VAL A 71 19.19 -7.14 24.08
C VAL A 71 19.28 -6.63 25.51
N ASP A 72 20.04 -7.34 26.33
CA ASP A 72 20.17 -7.05 27.76
C ASP A 72 21.20 -5.95 28.07
N ASN A 73 22.02 -5.55 27.08
CA ASN A 73 23.11 -4.59 27.27
C ASN A 73 22.75 -3.21 26.70
N GLU A 74 22.66 -2.22 27.59
CA GLU A 74 22.37 -0.82 27.24
C GLU A 74 23.42 -0.19 26.31
N ASP A 75 24.70 -0.54 26.48
CA ASP A 75 25.79 -0.05 25.62
C ASP A 75 25.60 -0.48 24.15
N GLN A 76 24.98 -1.65 23.93
CA GLN A 76 24.69 -2.13 22.57
C GLN A 76 23.58 -1.30 21.91
N HIS A 77 22.59 -0.86 22.68
CA HIS A 77 21.54 0.03 22.17
C HIS A 77 22.08 1.40 21.76
N GLU A 78 23.01 1.95 22.54
CA GLU A 78 23.64 3.23 22.23
C GLU A 78 24.54 3.15 21.00
N LEU A 79 25.30 2.06 20.85
CA LEU A 79 26.14 1.84 19.69
C LEU A 79 25.31 1.76 18.39
N VAL A 80 24.24 0.95 18.39
CA VAL A 80 23.34 0.84 17.22
C VAL A 80 22.68 2.18 16.91
N GLU A 81 22.29 2.93 17.94
CA GLU A 81 21.74 4.27 17.75
C GLU A 81 22.74 5.19 17.05
N LEU A 82 24.00 5.21 17.51
CA LEU A 82 25.07 6.02 16.92
C LEU A 82 25.34 5.63 15.46
N GLU A 83 25.36 4.34 15.15
CA GLU A 83 25.51 3.83 13.78
C GLU A 83 24.36 4.28 12.87
N VAL A 84 23.11 4.18 13.34
CA VAL A 84 21.93 4.60 12.57
C VAL A 84 21.94 6.11 12.33
N ARG A 85 22.32 6.91 13.34
CA ARG A 85 22.46 8.37 13.19
C ARG A 85 23.53 8.71 12.15
N GLY A 86 24.70 8.09 12.25
CA GLY A 86 25.79 8.27 11.28
C GLY A 86 25.38 7.91 9.85
N LEU A 87 24.65 6.80 9.69
CA LEU A 87 24.13 6.36 8.40
C LEU A 87 23.14 7.39 7.82
N LEU A 88 22.15 7.83 8.59
CA LEU A 88 21.16 8.82 8.14
C LEU A 88 21.83 10.16 7.78
N THR A 89 22.81 10.61 8.57
CA THR A 89 23.62 11.80 8.28
C THR A 89 24.37 11.64 6.95
N SER A 90 24.94 10.47 6.65
CA SER A 90 25.65 10.23 5.40
C SER A 90 24.77 10.34 4.14
N TYR A 91 23.45 10.19 4.28
CA TYR A 91 22.46 10.35 3.20
C TYR A 91 21.73 11.71 3.23
N GLY A 92 22.20 12.65 4.06
CA GLY A 92 21.69 14.02 4.11
C GLY A 92 20.42 14.21 4.94
N PHE A 93 20.10 13.26 5.83
CA PHE A 93 19.10 13.44 6.88
C PHE A 93 19.73 14.01 8.15
N PRO A 94 18.97 14.70 9.02
CA PRO A 94 19.50 15.28 10.26
C PRO A 94 19.67 14.20 11.34
N GLY A 95 20.66 13.31 11.19
CA GLY A 95 20.89 12.16 12.07
C GLY A 95 20.98 12.51 13.55
N ASP A 96 21.57 13.65 13.90
CA ASP A 96 21.73 14.07 15.31
C ASP A 96 20.42 14.56 15.96
N ASN A 97 19.46 15.03 15.16
CA ASN A 97 18.25 15.70 15.66
C ASN A 97 16.96 14.91 15.43
N LEU A 98 17.01 13.80 14.68
CA LEU A 98 15.83 12.98 14.43
C LEU A 98 15.46 12.12 15.65
N PRO A 99 14.15 11.85 15.86
CA PRO A 99 13.70 10.99 16.95
C PRO A 99 14.05 9.52 16.68
N ILE A 100 14.64 8.87 17.68
CA ILE A 100 14.87 7.42 17.71
C ILE A 100 14.18 6.87 18.94
N ILE A 101 13.26 5.93 18.75
CA ILE A 101 12.47 5.32 19.80
C ILE A 101 12.88 3.86 19.94
N LYS A 102 13.24 3.44 21.15
CA LYS A 102 13.59 2.04 21.49
C LYS A 102 12.35 1.31 21.99
N GLY A 103 12.14 0.07 21.52
CA GLY A 103 10.99 -0.72 21.93
C GLY A 103 10.93 -2.14 21.35
N SER A 104 9.80 -2.80 21.56
CA SER A 104 9.49 -4.14 21.08
C SER A 104 8.04 -4.20 20.59
N ALA A 105 7.87 -4.21 19.27
CA ALA A 105 6.56 -4.41 18.67
C ALA A 105 5.99 -5.81 18.99
N LYS A 106 6.87 -6.79 19.20
CA LYS A 106 6.49 -8.16 19.54
C LYS A 106 5.80 -8.23 20.90
N GLN A 107 6.33 -7.56 21.92
CA GLN A 107 5.71 -7.52 23.25
C GLN A 107 4.27 -6.98 23.19
N VAL A 108 4.03 -5.93 22.41
CA VAL A 108 2.68 -5.36 22.22
C VAL A 108 1.73 -6.36 21.56
N LEU A 109 2.21 -7.10 20.55
CA LEU A 109 1.40 -8.08 19.83
C LEU A 109 1.09 -9.33 20.67
N GLU A 110 1.98 -9.74 21.58
CA GLU A 110 1.84 -10.95 22.38
C GLU A 110 1.18 -10.72 23.75
N GLY A 111 1.36 -9.54 24.35
CA GLY A 111 0.95 -9.23 25.73
C GLY A 111 -0.32 -8.38 25.87
N GLY A 112 -0.81 -7.75 24.79
CA GLY A 112 -1.84 -6.71 24.88
C GLY A 112 -1.30 -5.40 25.50
N SER A 113 -2.17 -4.42 25.73
CA SER A 113 -1.84 -3.11 26.31
C SER A 113 -1.53 -3.19 27.81
N ASP A 114 -0.34 -3.72 28.11
CA ASP A 114 0.17 -3.98 29.46
C ASP A 114 0.94 -2.80 30.07
N GLY A 115 1.00 -1.64 29.40
CA GLY A 115 1.79 -0.49 29.86
C GLY A 115 3.30 -0.73 29.90
N SER A 116 3.82 -1.75 29.20
CA SER A 116 5.26 -2.02 29.12
C SER A 116 6.04 -0.82 28.55
N GLU A 117 7.17 -0.50 29.19
CA GLU A 117 8.07 0.58 28.74
C GLU A 117 8.64 0.34 27.35
N LEU A 118 8.95 -0.92 27.02
CA LEU A 118 9.41 -1.30 25.68
C LEU A 118 8.24 -1.64 24.76
N GLY A 119 7.08 -2.00 25.29
CA GLY A 119 5.87 -2.29 24.54
C GLY A 119 5.02 -1.04 24.27
N GLU A 120 3.86 -0.96 24.92
CA GLU A 120 2.83 0.05 24.66
C GLU A 120 3.36 1.49 24.76
N HIS A 121 4.12 1.81 25.81
CA HIS A 121 4.65 3.16 25.99
C HIS A 121 5.63 3.54 24.87
N ALA A 122 6.39 2.59 24.32
CA ALA A 122 7.26 2.85 23.18
C ALA A 122 6.46 3.19 21.92
N ILE A 123 5.34 2.51 21.66
CA ILE A 123 4.46 2.83 20.52
C ILE A 123 3.79 4.18 20.70
N ILE A 124 3.35 4.53 21.91
CA ILE A 124 2.79 5.86 22.21
C ILE A 124 3.84 6.94 21.94
N ARG A 125 5.07 6.77 22.45
CA ARG A 125 6.20 7.70 22.18
C ARG A 125 6.51 7.82 20.69
N LEU A 126 6.42 6.72 19.93
CA LEU A 126 6.59 6.73 18.48
C LEU A 126 5.53 7.60 17.80
N VAL A 127 4.25 7.42 18.13
CA VAL A 127 3.15 8.21 17.56
C VAL A 127 3.24 9.69 17.95
N GLU A 128 3.63 9.99 19.18
CA GLU A 128 3.91 11.37 19.61
C GLU A 128 5.07 11.99 18.83
N ALA A 129 6.15 11.25 18.61
CA ALA A 129 7.31 11.70 17.85
C ALA A 129 6.93 12.00 16.39
N LEU A 130 6.11 11.16 15.75
CA LEU A 130 5.55 11.44 14.43
C LEU A 130 4.79 12.77 14.41
N GLY A 131 3.93 13.00 15.41
CA GLY A 131 3.14 14.22 15.53
C GLY A 131 3.96 15.49 15.80
N ARG A 132 5.07 15.38 16.53
CA ARG A 132 5.93 16.54 16.85
C ARG A 132 6.96 16.83 15.76
N TYR A 133 7.57 15.79 15.19
CA TYR A 133 8.73 15.93 14.31
C TYR A 133 8.35 16.14 12.84
N ILE A 134 7.32 15.47 12.36
CA ILE A 134 6.86 15.63 10.98
C ILE A 134 5.91 16.84 10.96
N PRO A 135 6.18 17.91 10.20
CA PRO A 135 5.25 19.04 10.11
C PRO A 135 3.99 18.64 9.35
N VAL A 136 2.85 19.25 9.68
CA VAL A 136 1.67 19.16 8.82
C VAL A 136 1.98 19.93 7.53
N PRO A 137 1.85 19.32 6.35
CA PRO A 137 2.05 20.03 5.09
C PRO A 137 1.15 21.27 5.03
N ALA A 138 1.72 22.41 4.66
CA ALA A 138 0.92 23.59 4.41
C ALA A 138 -0.05 23.31 3.25
N PRO A 139 -1.33 23.73 3.34
CA PRO A 139 -2.27 23.58 2.23
C PRO A 139 -1.69 24.24 0.97
N THR A 140 -1.53 23.45 -0.09
CA THR A 140 -1.08 23.94 -1.39
C THR A 140 -2.32 24.22 -2.21
N VAL A 141 -2.91 25.41 -2.04
CA VAL A 141 -4.15 25.80 -2.73
C VAL A 141 -3.89 26.62 -4.00
N ASP A 142 -2.69 27.17 -4.16
CA ASP A 142 -2.38 28.13 -5.23
C ASP A 142 -1.60 27.53 -6.41
N HIS A 143 -1.50 26.21 -6.49
CA HIS A 143 -0.80 25.52 -7.58
C HIS A 143 -1.78 24.78 -8.50
N PRO A 144 -1.40 24.47 -9.75
CA PRO A 144 -2.18 23.57 -10.60
C PRO A 144 -2.31 22.18 -9.96
N PHE A 145 -3.48 21.54 -10.10
CA PHE A 145 -3.65 20.16 -9.66
C PHE A 145 -2.73 19.22 -10.45
N LEU A 146 -2.01 18.37 -9.74
CA LEU A 146 -1.14 17.34 -10.31
C LEU A 146 -1.16 16.13 -9.39
N MET A 147 -1.47 14.95 -9.92
CA MET A 147 -1.48 13.70 -9.14
C MET A 147 -0.89 12.58 -9.99
N PRO A 148 0.27 12.02 -9.63
CA PRO A 148 0.75 10.76 -10.17
C PRO A 148 -0.32 9.69 -9.99
N VAL A 149 -0.57 8.93 -11.05
CA VAL A 149 -1.39 7.73 -10.96
C VAL A 149 -0.54 6.68 -10.23
N GLU A 150 -1.10 6.09 -9.16
CA GLU A 150 -0.53 4.98 -8.37
C GLU A 150 0.61 5.32 -7.38
N ASP A 151 1.51 6.24 -7.68
CA ASP A 151 2.80 6.27 -6.94
C ASP A 151 2.89 7.29 -5.77
N VAL A 152 3.72 6.92 -4.78
CA VAL A 152 3.97 7.62 -3.49
C VAL A 152 4.92 8.81 -3.64
N PHE A 153 5.28 9.19 -4.86
CA PHE A 153 6.08 10.39 -5.08
C PHE A 153 5.32 11.61 -4.57
N SER A 154 5.83 12.21 -3.49
CA SER A 154 5.40 13.52 -3.06
C SER A 154 5.88 14.52 -4.11
N VAL A 155 4.95 15.10 -4.87
CA VAL A 155 5.27 16.24 -5.74
C VAL A 155 4.88 17.49 -4.94
N PRO A 156 5.83 18.34 -4.54
CA PRO A 156 5.52 19.56 -3.80
C PRO A 156 4.59 20.47 -4.62
N GLY A 157 3.68 21.17 -3.95
CA GLY A 157 2.88 22.21 -4.59
C GLY A 157 1.80 21.68 -5.55
N ARG A 158 0.93 20.78 -5.09
CA ARG A 158 -0.23 20.33 -5.90
C ARG A 158 -1.42 21.22 -5.60
N GLY A 159 -2.18 21.55 -6.64
CA GLY A 159 -3.50 22.15 -6.47
C GLY A 159 -4.53 21.18 -5.89
N VAL A 160 -5.74 21.69 -5.71
CA VAL A 160 -6.90 20.93 -5.27
C VAL A 160 -7.70 20.47 -6.50
N ILE A 161 -8.15 19.22 -6.50
CA ILE A 161 -9.16 18.71 -7.44
C ILE A 161 -10.52 18.64 -6.77
N ARG A 162 -11.57 19.00 -7.50
CA ARG A 162 -12.97 18.89 -7.09
C ARG A 162 -13.75 18.08 -8.10
N VAL A 163 -14.85 17.48 -7.64
CA VAL A 163 -15.82 16.84 -8.52
C VAL A 163 -16.38 17.90 -9.48
N GLY A 164 -16.35 17.60 -10.77
CA GLY A 164 -16.72 18.48 -11.87
C GLY A 164 -15.54 19.16 -12.55
N ASP A 165 -14.34 19.14 -11.97
CA ASP A 165 -13.16 19.75 -12.60
C ASP A 165 -12.75 18.96 -13.85
N GLU A 166 -12.42 19.67 -14.94
CA GLU A 166 -11.74 19.07 -16.08
C GLU A 166 -10.28 18.78 -15.74
N VAL A 167 -9.82 17.59 -16.10
CA VAL A 167 -8.44 17.16 -15.88
C VAL A 167 -7.88 16.49 -17.13
N ASP A 168 -6.58 16.67 -17.34
CA ASP A 168 -5.85 15.98 -18.39
C ASP A 168 -5.10 14.79 -17.78
N ILE A 169 -5.35 13.59 -18.28
CA ILE A 169 -4.54 12.40 -18.00
C ILE A 169 -3.35 12.46 -18.97
N VAL A 170 -2.16 12.70 -18.44
CA VAL A 170 -0.92 12.89 -19.21
C VAL A 170 0.05 11.77 -18.93
N GLY A 171 0.48 11.06 -19.98
CA GLY A 171 1.44 9.96 -19.86
C GLY A 171 1.61 9.20 -21.17
N PHE A 172 2.76 8.51 -21.33
CA PHE A 172 3.04 7.65 -22.50
C PHE A 172 2.88 8.35 -23.87
N GLY A 173 3.16 9.65 -23.94
CA GLY A 173 3.02 10.45 -25.17
C GLY A 173 1.58 10.77 -25.56
N ALA A 174 0.61 10.47 -24.71
CA ALA A 174 -0.80 10.78 -24.91
C ALA A 174 -1.31 11.79 -23.87
N VAL A 175 -2.30 12.57 -24.27
CA VAL A 175 -3.07 13.46 -23.41
C VAL A 175 -4.55 13.16 -23.65
N VAL A 176 -5.25 12.73 -22.60
CA VAL A 176 -6.68 12.46 -22.65
C VAL A 176 -7.38 13.39 -21.67
N ARG A 177 -8.29 14.21 -22.16
CA ARG A 177 -9.12 15.08 -21.32
C ARG A 177 -10.31 14.30 -20.78
N THR A 178 -10.60 14.48 -19.50
CA THR A 178 -11.76 13.90 -18.83
C THR A 178 -12.26 14.85 -17.73
N THR A 179 -13.33 14.46 -17.05
CA THR A 179 -13.91 15.21 -15.93
C THR A 179 -13.83 14.37 -14.67
N CYS A 180 -13.40 14.98 -13.56
CA CYS A 180 -13.42 14.35 -12.26
C CYS A 180 -14.88 14.10 -11.83
N THR A 181 -15.32 12.85 -11.81
CA THR A 181 -16.69 12.49 -11.41
C THR A 181 -16.81 12.16 -9.93
N GLY A 182 -15.70 11.94 -9.23
CA GLY A 182 -15.66 11.58 -7.83
C GLY A 182 -14.27 11.74 -7.23
N VAL A 183 -14.21 12.13 -5.97
CA VAL A 183 -12.99 12.13 -5.15
C VAL A 183 -13.33 11.41 -3.85
N GLU A 184 -12.65 10.30 -3.59
CA GLU A 184 -12.88 9.49 -2.38
C GLU A 184 -11.54 9.23 -1.69
N MET A 185 -11.49 9.46 -0.37
CA MET A 185 -10.42 8.98 0.51
C MET A 185 -10.98 7.80 1.33
N PHE A 186 -10.14 6.81 1.65
CA PHE A 186 -10.48 5.55 2.32
C PHE A 186 -11.34 5.62 3.60
N ARG A 187 -11.68 6.79 4.12
CA ARG A 187 -12.42 6.97 5.38
C ARG A 187 -13.89 6.55 5.34
N ASN A 188 -14.49 6.41 4.16
CA ASN A 188 -15.93 6.18 4.03
C ASN A 188 -16.28 4.91 3.24
N VAL A 189 -15.30 4.05 2.93
CA VAL A 189 -15.56 2.83 2.15
C VAL A 189 -15.52 1.65 3.10
N ARG A 190 -16.66 0.95 3.22
CA ARG A 190 -16.71 -0.32 3.95
C ARG A 190 -15.80 -1.31 3.22
N MET A 191 -14.96 -1.98 4.00
CA MET A 191 -14.10 -3.04 3.50
C MET A 191 -14.89 -4.34 3.47
N TYR A 192 -14.80 -5.08 2.37
CA TYR A 192 -15.47 -6.35 2.18
C TYR A 192 -14.47 -7.40 1.72
N THR A 193 -14.63 -8.64 2.17
CA THR A 193 -13.94 -9.80 1.59
C THR A 193 -14.83 -10.50 0.58
N ASP A 194 -16.15 -10.36 0.68
CA ASP A 194 -17.11 -11.12 -0.08
C ASP A 194 -18.01 -10.16 -0.88
N PHE A 195 -18.22 -10.46 -2.16
CA PHE A 195 -19.10 -9.66 -3.01
C PHE A 195 -19.70 -10.49 -4.13
N LYS A 196 -20.82 -10.03 -4.67
CA LYS A 196 -21.38 -10.52 -5.93
C LYS A 196 -21.02 -9.57 -7.06
N GLY A 197 -20.83 -10.12 -8.25
CA GLY A 197 -20.55 -9.34 -9.44
C GLY A 197 -21.11 -9.98 -10.70
N GLN A 198 -21.28 -9.17 -11.73
CA GLN A 198 -21.52 -9.64 -13.08
C GLN A 198 -20.20 -9.58 -13.85
N VAL A 199 -19.84 -10.67 -14.52
CA VAL A 199 -18.56 -10.82 -15.20
C VAL A 199 -18.76 -11.26 -16.63
N TYR A 200 -17.92 -10.73 -17.52
CA TYR A 200 -17.69 -11.21 -18.87
C TYR A 200 -16.33 -11.93 -18.95
N LEU A 201 -16.29 -13.14 -19.51
CA LEU A 201 -15.08 -13.94 -19.63
C LEU A 201 -14.51 -13.71 -21.02
N LEU A 202 -13.28 -13.21 -21.10
CA LEU A 202 -12.67 -12.93 -22.39
C LEU A 202 -12.40 -14.25 -23.12
N ASN A 203 -12.76 -14.28 -24.39
CA ASN A 203 -12.50 -15.41 -25.27
C ASN A 203 -11.06 -15.38 -25.83
N ARG A 204 -10.70 -16.42 -26.58
CA ARG A 204 -9.37 -16.57 -27.19
C ARG A 204 -8.99 -15.39 -28.09
N GLU A 205 -9.91 -14.89 -28.91
CA GLU A 205 -9.65 -13.82 -29.87
C GLU A 205 -9.35 -12.50 -29.16
N GLU A 206 -9.91 -12.31 -27.97
CA GLU A 206 -9.67 -11.18 -27.08
C GLU A 206 -8.42 -11.35 -26.19
N GLY A 207 -7.68 -12.46 -26.34
CA GLY A 207 -6.49 -12.77 -25.53
C GLY A 207 -6.79 -13.37 -24.16
N GLY A 208 -8.04 -13.77 -23.90
CA GLY A 208 -8.48 -14.38 -22.65
C GLY A 208 -8.29 -15.90 -22.61
N ARG A 209 -9.35 -16.62 -22.22
CA ARG A 209 -9.28 -18.07 -21.97
C ARG A 209 -9.68 -18.91 -23.19
N HIS A 210 -9.19 -20.14 -23.19
CA HIS A 210 -9.62 -21.20 -24.09
C HIS A 210 -10.52 -22.23 -23.40
N ALA A 211 -10.38 -22.39 -22.09
CA ALA A 211 -11.03 -23.41 -21.29
C ALA A 211 -12.05 -22.78 -20.33
N PRO A 212 -13.13 -23.51 -19.99
CA PRO A 212 -14.14 -23.03 -19.07
C PRO A 212 -13.62 -22.79 -17.65
N ILE A 213 -14.41 -22.05 -16.87
CA ILE A 213 -14.24 -21.84 -15.43
C ILE A 213 -15.30 -22.64 -14.67
N PHE A 214 -14.91 -23.16 -13.50
CA PHE A 214 -15.77 -23.88 -12.57
C PHE A 214 -15.84 -23.17 -11.21
N ASN A 215 -16.71 -23.63 -10.31
CA ASN A 215 -16.71 -23.18 -8.92
C ASN A 215 -15.34 -23.40 -8.25
N ASN A 216 -15.04 -22.56 -7.26
CA ASN A 216 -13.76 -22.47 -6.55
C ASN A 216 -12.56 -22.10 -7.44
N TYR A 217 -12.81 -21.50 -8.60
CA TYR A 217 -11.75 -20.97 -9.44
C TYR A 217 -11.00 -19.85 -8.73
N GLN A 218 -9.68 -20.03 -8.57
CA GLN A 218 -8.80 -19.07 -7.93
C GLN A 218 -8.12 -18.19 -8.97
N ALA A 219 -8.13 -16.88 -8.73
CA ALA A 219 -7.53 -15.90 -9.62
C ALA A 219 -7.06 -14.67 -8.86
N GLN A 220 -6.33 -13.80 -9.56
CA GLN A 220 -6.03 -12.45 -9.10
C GLN A 220 -7.15 -11.51 -9.55
N PHE A 221 -7.71 -10.75 -8.62
CA PHE A 221 -8.73 -9.74 -8.86
C PHE A 221 -8.08 -8.37 -8.76
N PHE A 222 -8.11 -7.61 -9.86
CA PHE A 222 -7.71 -6.22 -9.91
C PHE A 222 -8.91 -5.36 -9.58
N ILE A 223 -8.91 -4.77 -8.38
CA ILE A 223 -9.94 -3.87 -7.89
C ILE A 223 -9.29 -2.50 -7.71
N CYS A 224 -9.77 -1.50 -8.46
CA CYS A 224 -9.09 -0.22 -8.60
C CYS A 224 -7.63 -0.41 -9.06
N MET A 225 -6.68 -0.18 -8.15
CA MET A 225 -5.24 -0.23 -8.40
C MET A 225 -4.55 -1.36 -7.61
N THR A 226 -5.31 -2.27 -7.01
CA THR A 226 -4.77 -3.34 -6.16
C THR A 226 -5.15 -4.68 -6.76
N ASP A 227 -4.18 -5.57 -6.94
CA ASP A 227 -4.45 -6.99 -7.13
C ASP A 227 -4.61 -7.69 -5.78
N VAL A 228 -5.64 -8.51 -5.67
CA VAL A 228 -5.89 -9.35 -4.50
C VAL A 228 -6.28 -10.74 -4.97
N THR A 229 -5.72 -11.76 -4.34
CA THR A 229 -6.12 -13.12 -4.64
C THR A 229 -7.53 -13.38 -4.13
N GLY A 230 -8.35 -14.07 -4.92
CA GLY A 230 -9.70 -14.46 -4.53
C GLY A 230 -10.13 -15.76 -5.18
N SER A 231 -11.26 -16.30 -4.71
CA SER A 231 -11.92 -17.44 -5.31
C SER A 231 -13.34 -17.08 -5.73
N ILE A 232 -13.75 -17.58 -6.90
CA ILE A 232 -15.15 -17.57 -7.33
C ILE A 232 -15.84 -18.74 -6.62
N THR A 233 -16.59 -18.45 -5.57
CA THR A 233 -17.20 -19.48 -4.71
C THR A 233 -18.51 -20.03 -5.29
N SER A 234 -19.19 -19.25 -6.13
CA SER A 234 -20.45 -19.64 -6.77
C SER A 234 -20.61 -18.98 -8.14
N LEU A 235 -21.04 -19.75 -9.13
CA LEU A 235 -21.44 -19.31 -10.48
C LEU A 235 -22.98 -19.13 -10.61
N GLU A 236 -23.68 -18.92 -9.49
CA GLU A 236 -25.11 -18.60 -9.41
C GLU A 236 -26.04 -19.46 -10.30
N GLY A 237 -25.91 -20.78 -10.19
CA GLY A 237 -26.77 -21.75 -10.87
C GLY A 237 -26.18 -22.33 -12.17
N MET A 238 -24.99 -21.88 -12.58
CA MET A 238 -24.23 -22.51 -13.66
C MET A 238 -23.21 -23.52 -13.10
N GLU A 239 -23.03 -24.65 -13.79
CA GLU A 239 -21.98 -25.62 -13.45
C GLU A 239 -20.60 -25.17 -13.94
N MET A 240 -20.58 -24.50 -15.09
CA MET A 240 -19.36 -23.97 -15.71
C MET A 240 -19.69 -22.76 -16.58
N VAL A 241 -18.66 -21.96 -16.88
CA VAL A 241 -18.77 -20.76 -17.71
C VAL A 241 -17.77 -20.84 -18.85
N MET A 242 -18.25 -20.58 -20.06
CA MET A 242 -17.41 -20.62 -21.26
C MET A 242 -16.79 -19.26 -21.56
N PRO A 243 -15.58 -19.23 -22.16
CA PRO A 243 -15.02 -17.98 -22.67
C PRO A 243 -15.96 -17.35 -23.70
N GLY A 244 -16.27 -16.07 -23.54
CA GLY A 244 -17.25 -15.32 -24.32
C GLY A 244 -18.61 -15.11 -23.63
N ASP A 245 -18.85 -15.73 -22.47
CA ASP A 245 -20.12 -15.61 -21.75
C ASP A 245 -20.11 -14.47 -20.72
N SER A 246 -21.31 -13.94 -20.42
CA SER A 246 -21.56 -13.08 -19.27
C SER A 246 -22.39 -13.82 -18.22
N TRP A 247 -22.03 -13.72 -16.95
CA TRP A 247 -22.72 -14.41 -15.87
C TRP A 247 -22.55 -13.70 -14.52
N SER A 248 -23.29 -14.15 -13.51
CA SER A 248 -23.19 -13.66 -12.14
C SER A 248 -22.31 -14.57 -11.29
N ILE A 249 -21.48 -13.97 -10.44
CA ILE A 249 -20.59 -14.67 -9.52
C ILE A 249 -20.73 -14.20 -8.09
N THR A 250 -20.36 -15.09 -7.16
CA THR A 250 -19.93 -14.72 -5.82
C THR A 250 -18.42 -14.91 -5.71
N VAL A 251 -17.73 -13.89 -5.19
CA VAL A 251 -16.28 -13.88 -4.99
C VAL A 251 -15.98 -13.78 -3.49
N LYS A 252 -14.96 -14.50 -3.06
CA LYS A 252 -14.33 -14.35 -1.74
C LYS A 252 -12.85 -14.02 -1.89
N LEU A 253 -12.44 -12.88 -1.37
CA LEU A 253 -11.07 -12.38 -1.37
C LEU A 253 -10.31 -12.87 -0.14
N VAL A 254 -8.98 -13.03 -0.28
CA VAL A 254 -8.12 -13.43 0.84
C VAL A 254 -7.85 -12.29 1.82
N ALA A 255 -8.07 -11.04 1.39
CA ALA A 255 -7.88 -9.83 2.19
C ALA A 255 -9.05 -8.85 1.97
N PRO A 256 -9.45 -8.07 2.98
CA PRO A 256 -10.50 -7.07 2.83
C PRO A 256 -10.13 -5.98 1.82
N MET A 257 -11.06 -5.65 0.94
CA MET A 257 -10.91 -4.61 -0.07
C MET A 257 -12.03 -3.57 0.01
N ALA A 258 -11.71 -2.33 -0.36
CA ALA A 258 -12.68 -1.26 -0.50
C ALA A 258 -13.57 -1.55 -1.73
N ILE A 259 -14.76 -2.09 -1.50
CA ILE A 259 -15.68 -2.53 -2.55
C ILE A 259 -17.01 -1.78 -2.43
N LYS A 260 -17.57 -1.42 -3.58
CA LYS A 260 -18.88 -0.76 -3.70
C LYS A 260 -19.65 -1.32 -4.89
N GLU A 261 -20.97 -1.34 -4.79
CA GLU A 261 -21.84 -1.62 -5.94
C GLU A 261 -21.53 -0.68 -7.12
N GLY A 262 -21.45 -1.24 -8.32
CA GLY A 262 -21.06 -0.54 -9.54
C GLY A 262 -19.54 -0.44 -9.75
N LEU A 263 -18.71 -0.91 -8.81
CA LEU A 263 -17.26 -0.87 -8.99
C LEU A 263 -16.82 -1.87 -10.06
N HIS A 264 -16.04 -1.39 -11.04
CA HIS A 264 -15.43 -2.26 -12.04
C HIS A 264 -14.20 -2.99 -11.49
N PHE A 265 -14.03 -4.24 -11.91
CA PHE A 265 -12.86 -5.04 -11.58
C PHE A 265 -12.43 -5.88 -12.79
N ALA A 266 -11.19 -6.37 -12.76
CA ALA A 266 -10.69 -7.33 -13.75
C ALA A 266 -10.23 -8.62 -13.06
N ILE A 267 -10.33 -9.73 -13.77
CA ILE A 267 -9.85 -11.04 -13.33
C ILE A 267 -8.61 -11.37 -14.16
N SER A 268 -7.55 -11.82 -13.51
CA SER A 268 -6.28 -12.16 -14.15
C SER A 268 -5.76 -13.51 -13.68
N GLU A 269 -5.14 -14.22 -14.62
CA GLU A 269 -4.46 -15.49 -14.38
C GLU A 269 -3.15 -15.50 -15.18
N GLY A 270 -2.05 -15.90 -14.54
CA GLY A 270 -0.75 -15.98 -15.21
C GLY A 270 -0.27 -14.66 -15.84
N GLY A 271 -0.68 -13.52 -15.26
CA GLY A 271 -0.33 -12.19 -15.74
C GLY A 271 -1.15 -11.71 -16.95
N ARG A 272 -2.26 -12.38 -17.29
CA ARG A 272 -3.16 -11.99 -18.39
C ARG A 272 -4.57 -11.74 -17.88
N THR A 273 -5.20 -10.67 -18.34
CA THR A 273 -6.62 -10.41 -18.07
C THR A 273 -7.48 -11.48 -18.75
N VAL A 274 -8.20 -12.24 -17.94
CA VAL A 274 -9.10 -13.31 -18.40
C VAL A 274 -10.57 -12.91 -18.29
N GLY A 275 -10.93 -11.93 -17.46
CA GLY A 275 -12.30 -11.50 -17.29
C GLY A 275 -12.42 -10.03 -16.89
N ARG A 276 -13.59 -9.44 -17.13
CA ARG A 276 -13.95 -8.08 -16.69
C ARG A 276 -15.29 -8.12 -15.99
N GLY A 277 -15.41 -7.40 -14.88
CA GLY A 277 -16.62 -7.44 -14.08
C GLY A 277 -17.04 -6.10 -13.51
N ILE A 278 -18.25 -6.11 -12.97
CA ILE A 278 -18.82 -5.03 -12.17
C ILE A 278 -19.44 -5.64 -10.91
N VAL A 279 -19.18 -5.04 -9.76
CA VAL A 279 -19.76 -5.46 -8.48
C VAL A 279 -21.24 -5.14 -8.49
N THR A 280 -22.09 -6.12 -8.17
CA THR A 280 -23.55 -6.00 -8.13
C THR A 280 -24.10 -5.87 -6.72
N SER A 281 -23.45 -6.49 -5.73
CA SER A 281 -23.76 -6.33 -4.30
C SER A 281 -22.56 -6.70 -3.44
N THR A 282 -22.42 -6.06 -2.29
CA THR A 282 -21.42 -6.43 -1.27
C THR A 282 -22.03 -7.40 -0.27
N LEU A 283 -21.27 -8.39 0.19
CA LEU A 283 -21.69 -9.36 1.21
C LEU A 283 -20.89 -9.09 2.49
N GLU A 284 -21.56 -9.11 3.65
CA GLU A 284 -20.90 -8.95 4.96
C GLU A 284 -19.96 -10.11 5.28
#